data_AF-A0A420G3J5-F1
#
_entry.id   AF-A0A420G3J5-F1
#
_cell.length_a   1.000
_cell.length_b   1.000
_cell.length_c   1.000
_cell.angle_alpha   90.00
_cell.angle_beta   90.00
_cell.angle_gamma   90.00
#
_symmetry.space_group_name_H-M   'P 1'
#
loop_
_entity.id
_entity.type
_entity.pdbx_description
1 polymer ?
#
loop_
_entity_poly.entity_id
_entity_poly.type
_entity_poly.pdbx_seq_one_letter_code
_entity_poly.pdbx_strand_id
1 'polypeptide(L)'
;MEDIIGVPLEVPRNFRLICELFGIAVPAFIQLFLDHYSFIDQNFKDNSSYNIATRAIRFINDKIPKDHNRLKIELKDNDRDVGIKLLRRQVKLAVNRNYSTGERRNRGRIITAQLYDLFAKKVMLKDRIYLDENIYFKLSKDFLLTCMMNSVHPSHYINTMMLQASTPDFLAAMHLDKATYNPVLGFIHRVLDGYGGLIDWEYRNTSFFKRFIMDLQELNKRYFFYRDLDQRVALYHVWLDNLLETKEDEF
;
A
#
# COMPACT_ATOMS: atom_id res chain seq x y z
N MET A 1 -5.49 -1.88 -28.97
CA MET A 1 -4.66 -1.69 -27.76
C MET A 1 -5.32 -2.56 -26.72
N GLU A 2 -4.60 -3.49 -26.09
CA GLU A 2 -5.20 -4.32 -25.03
C GLU A 2 -5.37 -3.46 -23.79
N ASP A 3 -6.61 -3.26 -23.35
CA ASP A 3 -6.90 -2.51 -22.13
C ASP A 3 -6.96 -3.47 -20.94
N ILE A 4 -6.18 -3.16 -19.90
CA ILE A 4 -6.33 -3.88 -18.63
C ILE A 4 -7.60 -3.38 -17.96
N ILE A 5 -8.53 -4.29 -17.68
CA ILE A 5 -9.82 -3.94 -17.09
C ILE A 5 -9.62 -3.48 -15.64
N GLY A 6 -9.97 -2.22 -15.39
CA GLY A 6 -10.03 -1.65 -14.05
C GLY A 6 -11.34 -1.94 -13.34
N VAL A 7 -11.34 -1.68 -12.05
CA VAL A 7 -12.52 -1.65 -11.18
C VAL A 7 -12.60 -0.28 -10.50
N PRO A 8 -13.79 0.20 -10.11
CA PRO A 8 -13.92 1.41 -9.30
C PRO A 8 -13.08 1.32 -8.03
N LEU A 9 -12.55 2.45 -7.58
CA LEU A 9 -11.89 2.51 -6.28
C LEU A 9 -12.96 2.59 -5.19
N GLU A 10 -12.95 1.64 -4.26
CA GLU A 10 -13.92 1.56 -3.17
C GLU A 10 -13.16 1.56 -1.86
N VAL A 11 -13.28 2.64 -1.07
CA VAL A 11 -12.61 2.75 0.23
C VAL A 11 -13.35 1.87 1.24
N PRO A 12 -12.76 0.75 1.70
CA PRO A 12 -13.42 -0.11 2.68
C PRO A 12 -13.59 0.61 4.02
N ARG A 13 -14.67 0.31 4.74
CA ARG A 13 -14.96 0.90 6.06
C ARG A 13 -13.77 0.81 7.01
N ASN A 14 -13.17 -0.37 7.18
CA ASN A 14 -12.08 -0.57 8.14
C ASN A 14 -10.84 0.27 7.81
N PHE A 15 -10.53 0.42 6.51
CA PHE A 15 -9.43 1.26 6.06
C PHE A 15 -9.69 2.74 6.35
N ARG A 16 -10.92 3.20 6.02
CA ARG A 16 -11.36 4.57 6.33
C ARG A 16 -11.25 4.86 7.81
N LEU A 17 -11.74 3.95 8.66
CA LEU A 17 -11.71 4.10 10.11
C LEU A 17 -10.29 4.16 10.68
N ILE A 18 -9.37 3.33 10.18
CA ILE A 18 -7.94 3.45 10.54
C ILE A 18 -7.42 4.84 10.22
N CYS A 19 -7.66 5.34 9.02
CA CYS A 19 -7.19 6.66 8.64
C CYS A 19 -7.79 7.75 9.52
N GLU A 20 -9.11 7.75 9.71
CA GLU A 20 -9.84 8.76 10.51
C GLU A 20 -9.45 8.75 11.99
N LEU A 21 -9.40 7.58 12.63
CA LEU A 21 -9.07 7.45 14.06
C LEU A 21 -7.64 7.90 14.39
N PHE A 22 -6.76 7.97 13.39
CA PHE A 22 -5.39 8.41 13.57
C PHE A 22 -5.10 9.78 12.96
N GLY A 23 -6.13 10.49 12.48
CA GLY A 23 -6.02 11.83 11.92
C GLY A 23 -5.28 11.87 10.59
N ILE A 24 -5.55 10.91 9.70
CA ILE A 24 -4.93 10.79 8.38
C ILE A 24 -6.03 10.86 7.32
N ALA A 25 -5.88 11.75 6.34
CA ALA A 25 -6.77 11.79 5.19
C ALA A 25 -6.52 10.56 4.27
N VAL A 26 -7.58 9.81 3.96
CA VAL A 26 -7.51 8.62 3.08
C VAL A 26 -6.81 8.92 1.75
N PRO A 27 -7.16 9.99 0.99
CA PRO A 27 -6.48 10.26 -0.27
C PRO A 27 -4.99 10.55 -0.10
N ALA A 28 -4.61 11.28 0.95
CA ALA A 28 -3.22 11.62 1.21
C ALA A 28 -2.39 10.37 1.54
N PHE A 29 -2.95 9.43 2.30
CA PHE A 29 -2.31 8.15 2.56
C PHE A 29 -2.10 7.34 1.29
N ILE A 30 -3.13 7.19 0.46
CA ILE A 30 -3.05 6.40 -0.77
C ILE A 30 -1.99 6.99 -1.71
N GLN A 31 -1.98 8.32 -1.90
CA GLN A 31 -0.97 8.98 -2.72
C GLN A 31 0.44 8.77 -2.14
N LEU A 32 0.62 8.92 -0.83
CA LEU A 32 1.91 8.68 -0.17
C LEU A 32 2.39 7.24 -0.39
N PHE A 33 1.52 6.25 -0.24
CA PHE A 33 1.86 4.85 -0.49
C PHE A 33 2.33 4.63 -1.94
N LEU A 34 1.63 5.21 -2.92
CA LEU A 34 1.97 5.12 -4.33
C LEU A 34 3.29 5.83 -4.68
N ASP A 35 3.54 7.00 -4.09
CA ASP A 35 4.77 7.77 -4.28
C ASP A 35 6.01 7.06 -3.73
N HIS A 36 5.81 6.22 -2.71
CA HIS A 36 6.87 5.43 -2.08
C HIS A 36 7.10 4.08 -2.76
N TYR A 37 6.33 3.73 -3.79
CA TYR A 37 6.65 2.57 -4.61
C TYR A 37 7.90 2.85 -5.46
N SER A 38 8.89 1.95 -5.38
CA SER A 38 10.06 1.99 -6.26
C SER A 38 10.36 0.64 -6.87
N PHE A 39 10.48 0.61 -8.19
CA PHE A 39 10.73 -0.63 -8.92
C PHE A 39 12.09 -1.24 -8.57
N ILE A 40 13.13 -0.41 -8.33
CA ILE A 40 14.46 -0.92 -8.01
C ILE A 40 14.51 -1.59 -6.63
N ASP A 41 13.65 -1.17 -5.67
CA ASP A 41 13.55 -1.75 -4.33
C ASP A 41 13.05 -3.22 -4.35
N GLN A 42 12.56 -3.72 -5.49
CA GLN A 42 12.32 -5.16 -5.66
C GLN A 42 13.63 -5.96 -5.53
N ASN A 43 14.76 -5.37 -5.94
CA ASN A 43 16.06 -6.01 -6.10
C ASN A 43 17.01 -5.82 -4.92
N PHE A 44 16.64 -5.04 -3.90
CA PHE A 44 17.43 -4.91 -2.68
C PHE A 44 16.55 -4.70 -1.44
N LYS A 45 17.16 -4.71 -0.27
CA LYS A 45 16.47 -4.52 1.02
C LYS A 45 17.09 -3.36 1.77
N ASP A 46 16.25 -2.53 2.37
CA ASP A 46 16.61 -1.58 3.41
C ASP A 46 15.40 -1.38 4.35
N ASN A 47 15.55 -0.53 5.37
CA ASN A 47 14.52 -0.26 6.38
C ASN A 47 13.66 0.97 6.07
N SER A 48 13.70 1.46 4.82
CA SER A 48 12.97 2.66 4.41
C SER A 48 11.51 2.35 4.09
N SER A 49 10.65 3.37 4.14
CA SER A 49 9.26 3.27 3.71
C SER A 49 9.13 2.90 2.24
N TYR A 50 10.12 3.23 1.39
CA TYR A 50 10.17 2.78 0.00
C TYR A 50 10.23 1.26 -0.12
N ASN A 51 11.06 0.62 0.69
CA ASN A 51 11.14 -0.84 0.70
C ASN A 51 9.84 -1.45 1.21
N ILE A 52 9.26 -0.89 2.27
CA ILE A 52 7.99 -1.37 2.84
C ILE A 52 6.86 -1.27 1.80
N ALA A 53 6.68 -0.13 1.14
CA ALA A 53 5.66 0.05 0.09
C ALA A 53 5.88 -0.92 -1.09
N THR A 54 7.13 -1.11 -1.50
CA THR A 54 7.47 -2.04 -2.59
C THR A 54 7.20 -3.50 -2.21
N ARG A 55 7.50 -3.90 -0.98
CA ARG A 55 7.16 -5.23 -0.44
C ARG A 55 5.65 -5.38 -0.28
N ALA A 56 4.93 -4.32 0.06
CA ALA A 56 3.48 -4.31 0.10
C ALA A 56 2.86 -4.59 -1.26
N ILE A 57 3.30 -3.92 -2.33
CA ILE A 57 2.83 -4.24 -3.69
C ILE A 57 3.08 -5.70 -4.06
N ARG A 58 4.24 -6.25 -3.73
CA ARG A 58 4.51 -7.69 -3.95
C ARG A 58 3.57 -8.59 -3.15
N PHE A 59 3.35 -8.29 -1.86
CA PHE A 59 2.45 -9.03 -0.98
C PHE A 59 0.99 -8.99 -1.47
N ILE A 60 0.54 -7.84 -1.98
CA ILE A 60 -0.80 -7.62 -2.53
C ILE A 60 -0.96 -8.36 -3.86
N ASN A 61 0.07 -8.35 -4.73
CA ASN A 61 0.02 -9.01 -6.04
C ASN A 61 -0.34 -10.51 -5.96
N ASP A 62 0.06 -11.19 -4.88
CA ASP A 62 -0.23 -12.61 -4.67
C ASP A 62 -1.70 -12.85 -4.25
N LYS A 63 -2.42 -11.80 -3.84
CA LYS A 63 -3.82 -11.83 -3.41
C LYS A 63 -4.80 -11.35 -4.48
N ILE A 64 -4.31 -10.75 -5.57
CA ILE A 64 -5.15 -10.31 -6.67
C ILE A 64 -5.53 -11.53 -7.53
N PRO A 65 -6.83 -11.79 -7.77
CA PRO A 65 -7.26 -12.86 -8.67
C PRO A 65 -6.61 -12.68 -10.04
N LYS A 66 -5.88 -13.71 -10.49
CA LYS A 66 -5.25 -13.73 -11.82
C LYS A 66 -6.25 -14.33 -12.80
N ASP A 67 -7.36 -13.63 -13.02
CA ASP A 67 -8.28 -13.97 -14.09
C ASP A 67 -7.54 -13.93 -15.45
N HIS A 68 -8.02 -14.69 -16.43
CA HIS A 68 -7.27 -15.12 -17.62
C HIS A 68 -6.82 -14.02 -18.61
N ASN A 69 -6.87 -12.74 -18.24
CA ASN A 69 -6.41 -11.62 -19.06
C ASN A 69 -4.93 -11.28 -18.80
N ARG A 70 -4.03 -12.22 -19.10
CA ARG A 70 -2.61 -11.87 -19.24
C ARG A 70 -2.47 -11.01 -20.49
N LEU A 71 -2.00 -9.78 -20.34
CA LEU A 71 -1.58 -8.97 -21.47
C LEU A 71 -0.53 -9.75 -22.24
N LYS A 72 -0.78 -10.02 -23.52
CA LYS A 72 0.23 -10.63 -24.39
C LYS A 72 1.05 -9.53 -25.02
N ILE A 73 1.99 -9.00 -24.24
CA ILE A 73 2.95 -8.01 -24.76
C ILE A 73 4.04 -8.76 -25.55
N GLU A 74 3.81 -8.92 -26.85
CA GLU A 74 4.84 -9.41 -27.76
C GLU A 74 5.77 -8.27 -28.17
N LEU A 75 6.98 -8.30 -27.60
CA LEU A 75 8.08 -7.42 -27.99
C LEU A 75 8.84 -8.03 -29.17
N LYS A 76 9.23 -7.19 -30.13
CA LYS A 76 10.17 -7.60 -31.20
C LYS A 76 11.51 -7.98 -30.58
N ASP A 77 12.28 -8.86 -31.23
CA ASP A 77 13.56 -9.36 -30.70
C ASP A 77 14.52 -8.23 -30.28
N ASN A 78 14.64 -7.18 -31.09
CA ASN A 78 15.47 -6.02 -30.75
C ASN A 78 15.00 -5.27 -29.48
N ASP A 79 13.68 -5.09 -29.31
CA ASP A 79 13.13 -4.44 -28.10
C ASP A 79 13.30 -5.36 -26.87
N ARG A 80 13.16 -6.68 -27.06
CA ARG A 80 13.39 -7.66 -25.99
C ARG A 80 14.83 -7.62 -25.48
N ASP A 81 15.81 -7.55 -26.37
CA ASP A 81 17.23 -7.44 -26.01
C ASP A 81 17.54 -6.16 -25.25
N VAL A 82 16.96 -5.03 -25.67
CA VAL A 82 17.07 -3.76 -24.96
C VAL A 82 16.45 -3.89 -23.57
N GLY A 83 15.25 -4.45 -23.46
CA GLY A 83 14.57 -4.69 -22.18
C GLY A 83 15.41 -5.54 -21.22
N ILE A 84 15.99 -6.65 -21.70
CA ILE A 84 16.87 -7.51 -20.91
C ILE A 84 18.11 -6.76 -20.43
N LYS A 85 18.74 -5.96 -21.30
CA LYS A 85 19.90 -5.12 -20.92
C LYS A 85 19.55 -4.13 -19.82
N LEU A 86 18.38 -3.47 -19.92
CA LEU A 86 17.90 -2.53 -18.92
C LEU A 86 17.59 -3.22 -17.58
N LEU A 87 16.92 -4.38 -17.59
CA LEU A 87 16.67 -5.17 -16.37
C LEU A 87 17.98 -5.60 -15.70
N ARG A 88 18.97 -6.06 -16.47
CA ARG A 88 20.30 -6.40 -15.93
C ARG A 88 20.99 -5.19 -15.31
N ARG A 89 20.86 -4.00 -15.92
CA ARG A 89 21.39 -2.75 -15.35
C ARG A 89 20.69 -2.38 -14.04
N GLN A 90 19.37 -2.57 -13.93
CA GLN A 90 18.64 -2.39 -12.67
C GLN A 90 19.20 -3.26 -11.56
N VAL A 91 19.33 -4.57 -11.82
CA VAL A 91 19.85 -5.52 -10.83
C VAL A 91 21.28 -5.17 -10.42
N LYS A 92 22.17 -4.88 -11.40
CA LYS A 92 23.55 -4.45 -11.12
C LYS A 92 23.60 -3.19 -10.26
N LEU A 93 22.74 -2.22 -10.52
CA LEU A 93 22.66 -0.99 -9.74
C LEU A 93 22.17 -1.25 -8.31
N ALA A 94 21.15 -2.10 -8.15
CA ALA A 94 20.58 -2.45 -6.85
C ALA A 94 21.60 -3.10 -5.90
N VAL A 95 22.45 -4.00 -6.43
CA VAL A 95 23.47 -4.71 -5.65
C VAL A 95 24.76 -3.90 -5.44
N ASN A 96 24.95 -2.79 -6.16
CA ASN A 96 26.17 -1.99 -6.07
C ASN A 96 26.21 -1.21 -4.75
N ARG A 97 27.07 -1.66 -3.83
CA ARG A 97 27.21 -1.08 -2.49
C ARG A 97 27.87 0.30 -2.45
N ASN A 98 28.50 0.74 -3.54
CA ASN A 98 29.20 2.02 -3.60
C ASN A 98 28.23 3.22 -3.70
N TYR A 99 26.97 2.98 -4.07
CA TYR A 99 25.94 4.01 -4.09
C TYR A 99 25.09 3.96 -2.82
N SER A 100 24.72 5.12 -2.31
CA SER A 100 23.69 5.24 -1.28
C SER A 100 22.32 4.72 -1.79
N THR A 101 21.41 4.40 -0.87
CA THR A 101 20.06 3.93 -1.23
C THR A 101 19.30 4.97 -2.05
N GLY A 102 19.42 6.26 -1.72
CA GLY A 102 18.84 7.36 -2.48
C GLY A 102 19.40 7.46 -3.90
N GLU A 103 20.72 7.34 -4.08
CA GLU A 103 21.34 7.34 -5.41
C GLU A 103 20.90 6.15 -6.26
N ARG A 104 20.81 4.96 -5.65
CA ARG A 104 20.30 3.75 -6.34
C ARG A 104 18.87 3.98 -6.82
N ARG A 105 17.98 4.56 -6.00
CA ARG A 105 16.61 4.90 -6.39
C ARG A 105 16.55 5.92 -7.52
N ASN A 106 17.30 7.02 -7.41
CA ASN A 106 17.28 8.08 -8.42
C ASN A 106 17.80 7.58 -9.78
N ARG A 107 18.92 6.86 -9.79
CA ARG A 107 19.46 6.23 -11.01
C ARG A 107 18.55 5.11 -11.52
N GLY A 108 17.95 4.34 -10.61
CA GLY A 108 16.99 3.29 -10.89
C GLY A 108 15.77 3.83 -11.62
N ARG A 109 15.19 4.94 -11.15
CA ARG A 109 14.03 5.61 -11.77
C ARG A 109 14.26 5.94 -13.24
N ILE A 110 15.48 6.33 -13.63
CA ILE A 110 15.83 6.61 -15.03
C ILE A 110 15.76 5.33 -15.88
N ILE A 111 16.31 4.22 -15.37
CA ILE A 111 16.26 2.93 -16.07
C ILE A 111 14.82 2.39 -16.12
N THR A 112 14.05 2.56 -15.05
CA THR A 112 12.63 2.19 -15.01
C THR A 112 11.81 2.98 -16.01
N ALA A 113 12.08 4.29 -16.18
CA ALA A 113 11.42 5.10 -17.19
C ALA A 113 11.70 4.59 -18.61
N GLN A 114 12.94 4.20 -18.91
CA GLN A 114 13.30 3.59 -20.20
C GLN A 114 12.59 2.25 -20.43
N LEU A 115 12.48 1.42 -19.38
CA LEU A 115 11.69 0.19 -19.44
C LEU A 115 10.21 0.49 -19.68
N TYR A 116 9.63 1.43 -18.92
CA TYR A 116 8.24 1.85 -19.10
C TYR A 116 7.99 2.31 -20.55
N ASP A 117 8.84 3.18 -21.10
CA ASP A 117 8.68 3.70 -22.46
C ASP A 117 8.76 2.58 -23.52
N LEU A 118 9.49 1.50 -23.25
CA LEU A 118 9.55 0.32 -24.11
C LEU A 118 8.22 -0.47 -24.13
N PHE A 119 7.62 -0.66 -22.95
CA PHE A 119 6.32 -1.36 -22.81
C PHE A 119 5.14 -0.48 -23.26
N ALA A 120 5.22 0.83 -23.00
CA ALA A 120 4.17 1.81 -23.31
C ALA A 120 3.90 1.95 -24.82
N LYS A 121 4.80 1.50 -25.69
CA LYS A 121 4.57 1.39 -27.14
C LYS A 121 3.42 0.44 -27.51
N LYS A 122 3.05 -0.47 -26.61
CA LYS A 122 2.06 -1.54 -26.87
C LYS A 122 0.83 -1.44 -25.98
N VAL A 123 1.02 -1.06 -24.72
CA VAL A 123 -0.05 -0.90 -23.72
C VAL A 123 0.15 0.44 -23.04
N MET A 124 -0.82 1.35 -23.18
CA MET A 124 -0.76 2.65 -22.52
C MET A 124 -1.75 2.67 -21.36
N LEU A 125 -1.23 2.65 -20.13
CA LEU A 125 -2.02 2.91 -18.94
C LEU A 125 -2.07 4.42 -18.68
N LYS A 126 -3.24 4.90 -18.23
CA LYS A 126 -3.38 6.28 -17.77
C LYS A 126 -2.49 6.50 -16.54
N ASP A 127 -1.88 7.67 -16.45
CA ASP A 127 -1.03 8.09 -15.33
C ASP A 127 -1.84 8.61 -14.13
N ARG A 128 -3.17 8.59 -14.24
CA ARG A 128 -4.12 9.01 -13.21
C ARG A 128 -5.20 7.96 -13.03
N ILE A 129 -5.58 7.75 -11.77
CA ILE A 129 -6.74 6.95 -11.40
C ILE A 129 -7.61 7.75 -10.45
N TYR A 130 -8.91 7.75 -10.70
CA TYR A 130 -9.89 8.56 -9.97
C TYR A 130 -10.50 7.74 -8.83
N LEU A 131 -10.59 8.34 -7.65
CA LEU A 131 -11.40 7.84 -6.55
C LEU A 131 -12.87 8.27 -6.74
N ASP A 132 -13.05 9.54 -7.10
CA ASP A 132 -14.32 10.18 -7.43
C ASP A 132 -14.08 11.26 -8.50
N GLU A 133 -15.08 12.11 -8.76
CA GLU A 133 -15.00 13.17 -9.78
C GLU A 133 -13.91 14.22 -9.50
N ASN A 134 -13.53 14.42 -8.24
CA ASN A 134 -12.64 15.48 -7.78
C ASN A 134 -11.27 14.96 -7.30
N ILE A 135 -11.22 13.73 -6.81
CA ILE A 135 -10.04 13.13 -6.20
C ILE A 135 -9.42 12.12 -7.16
N TYR A 136 -8.15 12.35 -7.51
CA TYR A 136 -7.37 11.42 -8.32
C TYR A 136 -5.98 11.19 -7.74
N PHE A 137 -5.42 10.03 -8.04
CA PHE A 137 -4.07 9.64 -7.68
C PHE A 137 -3.16 9.68 -8.90
N LYS A 138 -1.97 10.27 -8.74
CA LYS A 138 -0.93 10.26 -9.76
C LYS A 138 -0.12 8.98 -9.64
N LEU A 139 0.07 8.29 -10.76
CA LEU A 139 0.79 7.02 -10.82
C LEU A 139 2.19 7.23 -11.38
N SER A 140 3.19 6.71 -10.68
CA SER A 140 4.59 6.77 -11.13
C SER A 140 4.86 5.76 -12.26
N LYS A 141 5.84 6.05 -13.13
CA LYS A 141 6.30 5.08 -14.15
C LYS A 141 6.76 3.76 -13.54
N ASP A 142 7.32 3.80 -12.32
CA ASP A 142 7.70 2.60 -11.57
C ASP A 142 6.48 1.71 -11.32
N PHE A 143 5.41 2.30 -10.80
CA PHE A 143 4.18 1.57 -10.49
C PHE A 143 3.47 1.10 -11.76
N LEU A 144 3.36 1.96 -12.77
CA LEU A 144 2.75 1.60 -14.06
C LEU A 144 3.51 0.48 -14.77
N LEU A 145 4.84 0.47 -14.75
CA LEU A 145 5.64 -0.63 -15.30
C LEU A 145 5.30 -1.94 -14.59
N THR A 146 5.14 -1.91 -13.28
CA THR A 146 4.79 -3.10 -12.48
C THR A 146 3.40 -3.62 -12.85
N CYS A 147 2.44 -2.71 -13.04
CA CYS A 147 1.10 -3.03 -13.51
C CYS A 147 1.15 -3.73 -14.88
N MET A 148 1.93 -3.20 -15.83
CA MET A 148 2.10 -3.81 -17.16
C MET A 148 2.80 -5.18 -17.08
N MET A 149 3.87 -5.31 -16.30
CA MET A 149 4.61 -6.58 -16.16
C MET A 149 3.76 -7.69 -15.54
N ASN A 150 2.88 -7.35 -14.61
CA ASN A 150 2.00 -8.31 -13.95
C ASN A 150 0.65 -8.49 -14.65
N SER A 151 0.35 -7.70 -15.69
CA SER A 151 -0.98 -7.64 -16.33
C SER A 151 -2.11 -7.32 -15.34
N VAL A 152 -1.87 -6.38 -14.44
CA VAL A 152 -2.83 -6.00 -13.38
C VAL A 152 -3.10 -4.51 -13.45
N HIS A 153 -4.37 -4.12 -13.47
CA HIS A 153 -4.76 -2.71 -13.50
C HIS A 153 -4.43 -2.04 -12.16
N PRO A 154 -3.96 -0.77 -12.13
CA PRO A 154 -3.66 -0.03 -10.91
C PRO A 154 -4.75 -0.08 -9.82
N SER A 155 -6.02 -0.07 -10.21
CA SER A 155 -7.16 -0.13 -9.29
C SER A 155 -7.16 -1.38 -8.40
N HIS A 156 -6.77 -2.53 -8.95
CA HIS A 156 -6.74 -3.79 -8.20
C HIS A 156 -5.71 -3.75 -7.09
N TYR A 157 -4.54 -3.15 -7.34
CA TYR A 157 -3.53 -2.94 -6.31
C TYR A 157 -4.03 -2.02 -5.20
N ILE A 158 -4.64 -0.90 -5.57
CA ILE A 158 -5.11 0.10 -4.59
C ILE A 158 -6.24 -0.48 -3.74
N ASN A 159 -7.27 -1.09 -4.35
CA ASN A 159 -8.35 -1.73 -3.61
C ASN A 159 -7.84 -2.86 -2.71
N THR A 160 -7.00 -3.74 -3.26
CA THR A 160 -6.46 -4.85 -2.47
C THR A 160 -5.58 -4.35 -1.33
N MET A 161 -4.80 -3.28 -1.52
CA MET A 161 -4.02 -2.61 -0.47
C MET A 161 -4.92 -2.13 0.67
N MET A 162 -6.00 -1.40 0.34
CA MET A 162 -6.92 -0.90 1.36
C MET A 162 -7.57 -2.04 2.15
N LEU A 163 -7.91 -3.15 1.49
CA LEU A 163 -8.46 -4.35 2.14
C LEU A 163 -7.47 -5.05 3.09
N GLN A 164 -6.17 -4.77 3.01
CA GLN A 164 -5.18 -5.35 3.93
C GLN A 164 -5.09 -4.62 5.27
N ALA A 165 -5.82 -3.52 5.47
CA ALA A 165 -5.81 -2.79 6.73
C ALA A 165 -7.14 -2.93 7.48
N SER A 166 -7.09 -3.65 8.59
CA SER A 166 -8.21 -3.76 9.52
C SER A 166 -7.70 -3.75 10.95
N THR A 167 -8.13 -2.75 11.74
CA THR A 167 -7.73 -2.60 13.15
C THR A 167 -8.15 -3.80 13.99
N PRO A 168 -9.43 -4.24 13.93
CA PRO A 168 -9.88 -5.42 14.69
C PRO A 168 -9.07 -6.68 14.40
N ASP A 169 -8.89 -7.03 13.12
CA ASP A 169 -8.10 -8.19 12.68
C ASP A 169 -6.66 -8.11 13.17
N PHE A 170 -6.02 -6.96 12.96
CA PHE A 170 -4.63 -6.75 13.33
C PHE A 170 -4.42 -6.88 14.84
N LEU A 171 -5.21 -6.17 15.64
CA LEU A 171 -5.09 -6.18 17.09
C LEU A 171 -5.40 -7.57 17.66
N ALA A 172 -6.44 -8.25 17.16
CA ALA A 172 -6.81 -9.58 17.65
C ALA A 172 -5.69 -10.59 17.37
N ALA A 173 -5.13 -10.57 16.15
CA ALA A 173 -4.02 -11.43 15.79
C ALA A 173 -2.76 -11.11 16.61
N MET A 174 -2.45 -9.82 16.82
CA MET A 174 -1.31 -9.39 17.64
C MET A 174 -1.47 -9.82 19.10
N HIS A 175 -2.63 -9.59 19.71
CA HIS A 175 -2.91 -9.94 21.11
C HIS A 175 -3.01 -11.45 21.38
N LEU A 176 -3.09 -12.27 20.33
CA LEU A 176 -3.09 -13.74 20.41
C LEU A 176 -1.76 -14.35 19.94
N ASP A 177 -0.74 -13.54 19.63
CA ASP A 177 0.53 -13.99 19.05
C ASP A 177 0.35 -14.77 17.73
N LYS A 178 -0.71 -14.46 16.98
CA LYS A 178 -1.06 -15.04 15.67
C LYS A 178 -0.81 -14.07 14.50
N ALA A 179 -0.17 -12.94 14.75
CA ALA A 179 0.06 -11.92 13.73
C ALA A 179 0.97 -12.46 12.60
N THR A 180 0.47 -12.36 11.37
CA THR A 180 1.24 -12.67 10.16
C THR A 180 1.88 -11.43 9.57
N TYR A 181 2.98 -11.59 8.83
CA TYR A 181 3.63 -10.50 8.14
C TYR A 181 2.68 -9.76 7.17
N ASN A 182 2.42 -8.49 7.43
CA ASN A 182 1.63 -7.61 6.58
C ASN A 182 2.37 -6.26 6.35
N PRO A 183 3.06 -6.10 5.21
CA PRO A 183 3.80 -4.87 4.91
C PRO A 183 2.90 -3.65 4.66
N VAL A 184 1.61 -3.81 4.34
CA VAL A 184 0.67 -2.69 4.22
C VAL A 184 0.45 -2.06 5.61
N LEU A 185 0.17 -2.89 6.62
CA LEU A 185 0.08 -2.44 8.01
C LEU A 185 1.41 -1.87 8.50
N GLY A 186 2.53 -2.48 8.11
CA GLY A 186 3.86 -1.92 8.39
C GLY A 186 4.05 -0.51 7.82
N PHE A 187 3.52 -0.22 6.63
CA PHE A 187 3.56 1.13 6.05
C PHE A 187 2.64 2.08 6.81
N ILE A 188 1.43 1.64 7.17
CA ILE A 188 0.50 2.40 8.00
C ILE A 188 1.18 2.81 9.31
N HIS A 189 1.81 1.89 10.03
CA HIS A 189 2.54 2.20 11.26
C HIS A 189 3.62 3.26 11.06
N ARG A 190 4.39 3.21 9.95
CA ARG A 190 5.36 4.28 9.65
C ARG A 190 4.70 5.64 9.50
N VAL A 191 3.55 5.72 8.84
CA VAL A 191 2.78 6.97 8.73
C VAL A 191 2.27 7.41 10.09
N LEU A 192 1.80 6.48 10.92
CA LEU A 192 1.36 6.75 12.29
C LEU A 192 2.49 7.30 13.18
N ASP A 193 3.74 6.91 12.93
CA ASP A 193 4.95 7.41 13.58
C ASP A 193 5.42 8.78 13.04
N GLY A 194 4.71 9.35 12.05
CA GLY A 194 4.98 10.69 11.50
C GLY A 194 5.54 10.70 10.08
N TYR A 195 5.72 9.54 9.46
CA TYR A 195 6.22 9.49 8.09
C TYR A 195 5.27 10.17 7.10
N GLY A 196 5.82 11.00 6.22
CA GLY A 196 5.05 11.73 5.21
C GLY A 196 4.30 12.95 5.74
N GLY A 197 4.36 13.25 7.05
CA GLY A 197 3.76 14.46 7.62
C GLY A 197 2.24 14.54 7.46
N LEU A 198 1.56 13.38 7.37
CA LEU A 198 0.11 13.31 7.13
C LEU A 198 -0.75 13.38 8.40
N ILE A 199 -0.11 13.42 9.57
CA ILE A 199 -0.79 13.39 10.85
C ILE A 199 -1.38 14.75 11.17
N ASP A 200 -2.67 14.77 11.44
CA ASP A 200 -3.32 15.88 12.15
C ASP A 200 -2.93 15.85 13.64
N TRP A 201 -1.98 16.70 14.00
CA TRP A 201 -1.51 16.84 15.38
C TRP A 201 -2.52 17.53 16.29
N GLU A 202 -3.40 18.37 15.74
CA GLU A 202 -4.46 19.02 16.53
C GLU A 202 -5.46 17.95 16.97
N TYR A 203 -5.90 17.10 16.04
CA TYR A 203 -6.76 15.95 16.32
C TYR A 203 -6.13 15.01 17.36
N ARG A 204 -4.84 14.67 17.25
CA ARG A 204 -4.16 13.80 18.22
C ARG A 204 -4.05 14.40 19.63
N ASN A 205 -4.18 15.72 19.76
CA ASN A 205 -4.16 16.38 21.07
C ASN A 205 -5.54 16.47 21.73
N THR A 206 -6.61 16.08 21.02
CA THR A 206 -7.98 16.04 21.56
C THR A 206 -8.12 15.04 22.71
N SER A 207 -9.09 15.30 23.58
CA SER A 207 -9.45 14.38 24.67
C SER A 207 -9.95 13.04 24.15
N PHE A 208 -10.72 13.07 23.06
CA PHE A 208 -11.22 11.88 22.39
C PHE A 208 -10.06 10.95 21.98
N PHE A 209 -9.08 11.47 21.24
CA PHE A 209 -7.95 10.65 20.76
C PHE A 209 -7.16 10.06 21.93
N LYS A 210 -6.93 10.84 23.00
CA LYS A 210 -6.26 10.34 24.21
C LYS A 210 -7.02 9.19 24.86
N ARG A 211 -8.35 9.29 24.98
CA ARG A 211 -9.21 8.22 25.50
C ARG A 211 -9.17 6.99 24.60
N PHE A 212 -9.30 7.18 23.29
CA PHE A 212 -9.18 6.10 22.30
C PHE A 212 -7.88 5.31 22.46
N ILE A 213 -6.74 6.00 22.60
CA ILE A 213 -5.44 5.33 22.79
C ILE A 213 -5.39 4.55 24.11
N MET A 214 -5.96 5.06 25.20
CA MET A 214 -6.05 4.32 26.46
C MET A 214 -6.91 3.06 26.32
N ASP A 215 -8.09 3.16 25.70
CA ASP A 215 -8.97 2.02 25.47
C ASP A 215 -8.31 0.95 24.59
N LEU A 216 -7.60 1.38 23.54
CA LEU A 216 -6.82 0.51 22.67
C LEU A 216 -5.78 -0.30 23.45
N GLN A 217 -5.07 0.33 24.39
CA GLN A 217 -4.05 -0.33 25.22
C GLN A 217 -4.63 -1.34 26.21
N GLU A 218 -5.87 -1.11 26.67
CA GLU A 218 -6.56 -2.01 27.60
C GLU A 218 -7.28 -3.16 26.90
N LEU A 219 -7.47 -3.08 25.59
CA LEU A 219 -8.26 -4.01 24.79
C LEU A 219 -7.78 -5.47 24.92
N ASN A 220 -6.47 -5.69 25.00
CA ASN A 220 -5.92 -7.04 25.23
C ASN A 220 -6.39 -7.60 26.59
N LYS A 221 -6.30 -6.78 27.64
CA LYS A 221 -6.61 -7.17 29.02
C LYS A 221 -8.10 -7.42 29.20
N ARG A 222 -8.95 -6.53 28.65
CA ARG A 222 -10.43 -6.63 28.71
C ARG A 222 -10.93 -7.93 28.08
N TYR A 223 -10.31 -8.37 27.00
CA TYR A 223 -10.73 -9.56 26.23
C TYR A 223 -9.75 -10.74 26.35
N PHE A 224 -8.97 -10.81 27.42
CA PHE A 224 -7.89 -11.79 27.60
C PHE A 224 -8.35 -13.26 27.54
N PHE A 225 -9.57 -13.54 28.00
CA PHE A 225 -10.13 -14.90 28.04
C PHE A 225 -10.58 -15.41 26.66
N TYR A 226 -10.74 -14.54 25.67
CA TYR A 226 -11.14 -14.92 24.31
C TYR A 226 -9.91 -15.31 23.49
N ARG A 227 -9.66 -16.62 23.39
CA ARG A 227 -8.47 -17.19 22.71
C ARG A 227 -8.69 -17.55 21.25
N ASP A 228 -9.95 -17.69 20.86
CA ASP A 228 -10.32 -17.87 19.47
C ASP A 228 -10.13 -16.57 18.67
N LEU A 229 -9.58 -16.67 17.47
CA LEU A 229 -9.24 -15.49 16.67
C LEU A 229 -10.51 -14.80 16.15
N ASP A 230 -11.42 -15.56 15.54
CA ASP A 230 -12.62 -15.03 14.90
C ASP A 230 -13.55 -14.40 15.95
N GLN A 231 -13.70 -15.06 17.10
CA GLN A 231 -14.44 -14.52 18.23
C GLN A 231 -13.82 -13.20 18.72
N ARG A 232 -12.50 -13.12 18.81
CA ARG A 232 -11.80 -11.91 19.28
C ARG A 232 -11.89 -10.76 18.26
N VAL A 233 -11.82 -11.07 16.97
CA VAL A 233 -12.05 -10.11 15.89
C VAL A 233 -13.46 -9.55 15.97
N ALA A 234 -14.48 -10.40 16.14
CA ALA A 234 -15.87 -9.95 16.28
C ALA A 234 -16.06 -9.02 17.50
N LEU A 235 -15.44 -9.34 18.65
CA LEU A 235 -15.48 -8.46 19.83
C LEU A 235 -14.82 -7.11 19.57
N TYR A 236 -13.72 -7.08 18.81
CA TYR A 236 -13.02 -5.84 18.48
C TYR A 236 -13.79 -5.00 17.47
N HIS A 237 -14.56 -5.62 16.58
CA HIS A 237 -15.53 -4.90 15.76
C HIS A 237 -16.60 -4.22 16.61
N VAL A 238 -17.22 -4.94 17.53
CA VAL A 238 -18.24 -4.36 18.43
C VAL A 238 -17.66 -3.22 19.28
N TRP A 239 -16.47 -3.39 19.83
CA TRP A 239 -15.78 -2.32 20.57
C TRP A 239 -15.54 -1.08 19.71
N LEU A 240 -15.06 -1.28 18.47
CA LEU A 240 -14.80 -0.20 17.53
C LEU A 240 -16.09 0.53 17.15
N ASP A 241 -17.17 -0.19 16.92
CA ASP A 241 -18.48 0.39 16.59
C ASP A 241 -19.01 1.24 17.76
N ASN A 242 -18.98 0.73 18.99
CA ASN A 242 -19.38 1.48 20.18
C ASN A 242 -18.53 2.75 20.39
N LEU A 243 -17.22 2.67 20.16
CA LEU A 243 -16.33 3.83 20.28
C LEU A 243 -16.73 4.93 19.29
N LEU A 244 -17.08 4.55 18.06
CA LEU A 244 -17.46 5.51 17.02
C LEU A 244 -18.80 6.18 17.32
N GLU A 245 -19.77 5.45 17.89
CA GLU A 245 -21.03 6.04 18.37
C GLU A 245 -20.75 7.12 19.44
N THR A 246 -19.88 6.83 20.42
CA THR A 246 -19.54 7.82 21.46
C THR A 246 -18.74 9.03 20.96
N LYS A 247 -18.11 8.92 19.78
CA LYS A 247 -17.40 10.04 19.16
C LYS A 247 -18.38 11.11 18.67
N GLU A 248 -19.53 10.71 18.17
CA GLU A 248 -20.57 11.62 17.65
C GLU A 248 -21.24 12.43 18.77
N ASP A 249 -21.21 11.94 20.01
CA ASP A 249 -21.76 12.66 21.17
C ASP A 249 -20.82 13.75 21.74
N GLU A 250 -19.53 13.74 21.37
CA GLU A 250 -18.51 14.68 21.87
C GLU A 250 -18.20 15.86 20.91
N PHE A 251 -18.85 15.91 19.73
CA PHE A 251 -18.69 16.94 18.70
C PHE A 251 -20.03 17.50 18.20
#